data_AF-A0A8H4S5D5-F1
#
_entry.id   AF-A0A8H4S5D5-F1
#
_cell.length_a   1.000
_cell.length_b   1.000
_cell.length_c   1.000
_cell.angle_alpha   90.00
_cell.angle_beta   90.00
_cell.angle_gamma   90.00
#
_symmetry.space_group_name_H-M   'P 1'
#
loop_
_entity.id
_entity.type
_entity.pdbx_description
1 polymer ?
#
loop_
_entity_poly.entity_id
_entity_poly.type
_entity_poly.pdbx_seq_one_letter_code
_entity_poly.pdbx_strand_id
1 'polypeptide(L)'
;MATDNRTCYFPKGTEAPNNVPCRSDTNTWCCGMGDICLDNGLCLNAGHQPYVLSRGACTNKEWTGCTEHCSKLNTSSYIQDSSPTMGASISNIYFNGSTSLYCCGSPMAVDSNVLCHSQSGNEGEQPFTVESGRVIPGRALLANVLNLKNTSDGTNSDSTSCQTCHNTAIGAGVGVPLGVLALLFVIWAIIERRRASRLSRALSAPVPMNSAPIRLQTENIELSGHTRKRNNMVELEGGRPELDGGESGRG
;
A
#
# COMPACT_ATOMS: atom_id res chain seq x y z
N MET A 1 -13.39 22.54 -0.90
CA MET A 1 -12.38 22.53 -2.00
C MET A 1 -13.10 22.90 -3.27
N ALA A 2 -12.56 23.84 -4.05
CA ALA A 2 -13.18 24.17 -5.33
C ALA A 2 -13.04 22.95 -6.27
N THR A 3 -14.17 22.47 -6.78
CA THR A 3 -14.20 21.41 -7.78
C THR A 3 -13.55 21.95 -9.05
N ASP A 4 -12.41 21.37 -9.44
CA ASP A 4 -11.69 21.78 -10.64
C ASP A 4 -12.33 21.13 -11.87
N ASN A 5 -13.02 21.92 -12.70
CA ASN A 5 -13.79 21.49 -13.88
C ASN A 5 -12.93 21.38 -15.15
N ARG A 6 -11.61 21.52 -15.07
CA ARG A 6 -10.79 21.45 -16.29
C ARG A 6 -10.73 20.02 -16.80
N THR A 7 -11.04 19.85 -18.08
CA THR A 7 -10.91 18.59 -18.80
C THR A 7 -9.44 18.23 -18.97
N CYS A 8 -9.12 16.95 -18.80
CA CYS A 8 -7.79 16.41 -19.03
C CYS A 8 -7.78 15.55 -20.30
N TYR A 9 -6.62 15.48 -20.95
CA TYR A 9 -6.43 14.81 -22.23
C TYR A 9 -5.19 13.91 -22.20
N PHE A 10 -5.27 12.73 -22.78
CA PHE A 10 -4.11 11.87 -23.04
C PHE A 10 -3.27 12.40 -24.22
N PRO A 11 -2.05 11.89 -24.47
CA PRO A 11 -1.18 12.38 -25.55
C PRO A 11 -1.84 12.41 -26.93
N LYS A 12 -2.73 11.46 -27.22
CA LYS A 12 -3.50 11.45 -28.47
C LYS A 12 -4.59 12.54 -28.56
N GLY A 13 -4.74 13.39 -27.54
CA GLY A 13 -5.81 14.40 -27.44
C GLY A 13 -7.19 13.84 -27.08
N THR A 14 -7.26 12.54 -26.75
CA THR A 14 -8.49 11.91 -26.22
C THR A 14 -8.74 12.35 -24.79
N GLU A 15 -9.99 12.54 -24.43
CA GLU A 15 -10.36 12.93 -23.06
C GLU A 15 -9.97 11.82 -22.06
N ALA A 16 -9.46 12.25 -20.91
CA ALA A 16 -9.06 11.40 -19.81
C ALA A 16 -10.14 11.46 -18.71
N PRO A 17 -11.17 10.60 -18.74
CA PRO A 17 -12.20 10.61 -17.72
C PRO A 17 -11.61 10.31 -16.36
N ASN A 18 -12.24 10.85 -15.31
CA ASN A 18 -11.82 10.68 -13.90
C ASN A 18 -10.40 11.14 -13.58
N ASN A 19 -9.76 11.89 -14.48
CA ASN A 19 -8.49 12.56 -14.20
C ASN A 19 -8.78 13.98 -13.72
N VAL A 20 -8.02 14.45 -12.75
CA VAL A 20 -8.15 15.79 -12.18
C VAL A 20 -6.81 16.53 -12.23
N PRO A 21 -6.81 17.86 -12.41
CA PRO A 21 -5.59 18.65 -12.44
C PRO A 21 -4.83 18.61 -11.11
N CYS A 22 -3.50 18.48 -11.19
CA CYS A 22 -2.64 18.40 -10.01
C CYS A 22 -2.15 19.75 -9.49
N ARG A 23 -2.30 20.84 -10.26
CA ARG A 23 -2.02 22.22 -9.82
C ARG A 23 -3.11 23.18 -10.27
N SER A 24 -3.08 24.41 -9.75
CA SER A 24 -3.98 25.49 -10.16
C SER A 24 -3.53 26.19 -11.46
N ASP A 25 -2.31 25.94 -11.93
CA ASP A 25 -1.76 26.53 -13.15
C ASP A 25 -2.63 26.18 -14.36
N THR A 26 -2.79 27.10 -15.33
CA THR A 26 -3.63 26.91 -16.54
C THR A 26 -3.33 25.57 -17.22
N ASN A 27 -2.04 25.31 -17.43
CA ASN A 27 -1.51 24.11 -18.05
C ASN A 27 -0.78 23.28 -16.99
N THR A 28 -1.29 22.09 -16.70
CA THR A 28 -0.73 21.19 -15.69
C THR A 28 -1.05 19.75 -16.03
N TRP A 29 -0.30 18.82 -15.46
CA TRP A 29 -0.62 17.41 -15.56
C TRP A 29 -1.84 17.07 -14.70
N CYS A 30 -2.51 16.00 -15.08
CA CYS A 30 -3.63 15.43 -14.37
C CYS A 30 -3.31 13.99 -13.97
N CYS A 31 -3.79 13.61 -12.79
CA CYS A 31 -3.74 12.24 -12.30
C CYS A 31 -5.15 11.69 -12.14
N GLY A 32 -5.30 10.37 -12.11
CA GLY A 32 -6.55 9.74 -11.74
C GLY A 32 -7.01 10.24 -10.37
N MET A 33 -8.32 10.42 -10.19
CA MET A 33 -8.88 10.96 -8.94
C MET A 33 -8.56 10.09 -7.72
N GLY A 34 -8.22 8.82 -7.92
CA GLY A 34 -7.77 7.89 -6.89
C GLY A 34 -6.26 7.83 -6.69
N ASP A 35 -5.48 8.65 -7.42
CA ASP A 35 -4.02 8.63 -7.40
C ASP A 35 -3.42 9.88 -6.75
N ILE A 36 -2.12 9.83 -6.51
CA ILE A 36 -1.40 10.89 -5.80
C ILE A 36 -0.63 11.73 -6.80
N CYS A 37 -0.88 13.03 -6.80
CA CYS A 37 -0.12 14.00 -7.60
C CYS A 37 1.29 14.20 -7.03
N LEU A 38 2.31 14.15 -7.88
CA LEU A 38 3.70 14.45 -7.54
C LEU A 38 4.19 15.69 -8.29
N ASP A 39 4.92 16.57 -7.61
CA ASP A 39 5.38 17.86 -8.16
C ASP A 39 6.37 17.80 -9.32
N ASN A 40 6.95 16.63 -9.58
CA ASN A 40 7.78 16.31 -10.75
C ASN A 40 6.95 16.01 -12.02
N GLY A 41 5.63 16.25 -12.00
CA GLY A 41 4.76 16.07 -13.16
C GLY A 41 4.21 14.65 -13.33
N LEU A 42 4.46 13.77 -12.36
CA LEU A 42 4.01 12.38 -12.39
C LEU A 42 2.87 12.11 -11.39
N CYS A 43 2.30 10.93 -11.54
CA CYS A 43 1.30 10.36 -10.65
C CYS A 43 1.90 9.16 -9.94
N LEU A 44 1.51 8.94 -8.68
CA LEU A 44 1.72 7.67 -8.00
C LEU A 44 0.36 6.96 -7.91
N ASN A 45 0.26 5.82 -8.59
CA ASN A 45 -0.98 5.05 -8.62
C ASN A 45 -1.26 4.49 -7.23
N ALA A 46 -2.44 4.78 -6.72
CA ALA A 46 -2.88 4.33 -5.40
C ALA A 46 -4.30 3.75 -5.46
N GLY A 47 -5.14 4.30 -6.35
CA GLY A 47 -6.53 3.85 -6.52
C GLY A 47 -6.67 2.63 -7.41
N HIS A 48 -5.64 2.28 -8.19
CA HIS A 48 -5.69 1.17 -9.13
C HIS A 48 -4.31 0.55 -9.41
N GLN A 49 -4.32 -0.71 -9.85
CA GLN A 49 -3.13 -1.38 -10.37
C GLN A 49 -2.58 -0.61 -11.60
N PRO A 50 -1.25 -0.56 -11.80
CA PRO A 50 -0.22 -1.37 -11.13
C PRO A 50 0.40 -0.82 -9.83
N TYR A 51 -0.15 0.22 -9.19
CA TYR A 51 0.44 0.84 -7.98
C TYR A 51 1.90 1.32 -8.12
N VAL A 52 2.25 1.81 -9.31
CA VAL A 52 3.58 2.36 -9.64
C VAL A 52 3.48 3.85 -9.98
N LEU A 53 4.62 4.47 -10.28
CA LEU A 53 4.63 5.78 -10.92
C LEU A 53 3.95 5.70 -12.29
N SER A 54 3.29 6.77 -12.69
CA SER A 54 2.67 6.84 -14.00
C SER A 54 2.71 8.25 -14.57
N ARG A 55 2.75 8.30 -15.90
CA ARG A 55 2.40 9.48 -16.66
C ARG A 55 0.89 9.49 -16.82
N GLY A 56 0.23 10.47 -16.22
CA GLY A 56 -1.21 10.65 -16.31
C GLY A 56 -1.64 11.31 -17.63
N ALA A 57 -2.49 12.33 -17.49
CA ALA A 57 -3.02 13.16 -18.57
C ALA A 57 -2.55 14.63 -18.44
N CYS A 58 -3.01 15.51 -19.32
CA CYS A 58 -2.66 16.93 -19.35
C CYS A 58 -3.92 17.80 -19.47
N THR A 59 -3.96 19.01 -18.90
CA THR A 59 -5.13 19.90 -19.04
C THR A 59 -5.30 20.51 -20.43
N ASN A 60 -4.32 20.35 -21.33
CA ASN A 60 -4.36 20.83 -22.71
C ASN A 60 -3.95 19.73 -23.70
N LYS A 61 -4.43 19.83 -24.94
CA LYS A 61 -4.19 18.82 -25.99
C LYS A 61 -2.81 18.96 -26.61
N GLU A 62 -2.21 20.15 -26.47
CA GLU A 62 -0.88 20.51 -26.94
C GLU A 62 0.23 19.95 -26.04
N TRP A 63 -0.13 19.33 -24.92
CA TRP A 63 0.78 18.75 -23.92
C TRP A 63 1.84 19.71 -23.36
N THR A 64 1.55 21.01 -23.38
CA THR A 64 2.45 22.04 -22.87
C THR A 64 2.41 22.08 -21.35
N GLY A 65 3.58 22.07 -20.70
CA GLY A 65 3.71 22.06 -19.24
C GLY A 65 3.40 20.71 -18.58
N CYS A 66 3.34 19.64 -19.37
CA CYS A 66 3.20 18.25 -18.93
C CYS A 66 4.47 17.47 -19.25
N THR A 67 4.73 16.40 -18.51
CA THR A 67 5.96 15.61 -18.70
C THR A 67 5.97 14.93 -20.08
N GLU A 68 7.13 14.93 -20.73
CA GLU A 68 7.34 14.23 -22.00
C GLU A 68 7.62 12.73 -21.80
N HIS A 69 7.94 12.31 -20.57
CA HIS A 69 8.17 10.91 -20.26
C HIS A 69 6.97 10.06 -20.65
N CYS A 70 7.22 9.00 -21.42
CA CYS A 70 6.20 8.10 -21.93
C CYS A 70 5.11 8.79 -22.77
N SER A 71 5.32 10.00 -23.29
CA SER A 71 4.34 10.71 -24.13
C SER A 71 4.12 10.05 -25.49
N LYS A 72 5.06 9.19 -25.91
CA LYS A 72 4.98 8.35 -27.11
C LYS A 72 5.17 6.92 -26.63
N LEU A 73 4.14 6.09 -26.77
CA LEU A 73 4.28 4.65 -26.54
C LEU A 73 4.25 3.98 -27.90
N ASN A 74 5.34 3.31 -28.28
CA ASN A 74 5.35 2.45 -29.45
C ASN A 74 4.48 1.22 -29.16
N THR A 75 3.17 1.39 -29.27
CA THR A 75 2.17 0.34 -29.14
C THR A 75 2.02 -0.35 -30.48
N SER A 76 2.85 -1.38 -30.71
CA SER A 76 2.79 -2.30 -31.85
C SER A 76 3.02 -1.70 -33.25
N SER A 77 3.81 -2.43 -34.03
CA SER A 77 4.39 -2.14 -35.35
C SER A 77 3.42 -1.91 -36.53
N TYR A 78 2.26 -1.28 -36.34
CA TYR A 78 1.32 -1.04 -37.46
C TYR A 78 0.59 0.32 -37.47
N ILE A 79 0.79 1.18 -36.47
CA ILE A 79 0.11 2.50 -36.43
C ILE A 79 1.16 3.61 -36.34
N GLN A 80 1.26 4.41 -37.41
CA GLN A 80 2.14 5.60 -37.53
C GLN A 80 1.71 6.79 -36.65
N ASP A 81 0.85 6.58 -35.66
CA ASP A 81 0.39 7.59 -34.71
C ASP A 81 0.44 6.99 -33.31
N SER A 82 1.64 6.95 -32.74
CA SER A 82 2.02 6.22 -31.51
C SER A 82 1.74 6.99 -30.21
N SER A 83 0.91 8.04 -30.28
CA SER A 83 0.46 8.76 -29.10
C SER A 83 -0.54 7.89 -28.30
N PRO A 84 -0.28 7.58 -27.03
CA PRO A 84 -1.15 6.72 -26.24
C PRO A 84 -2.51 7.38 -25.97
N THR A 85 -3.55 6.56 -25.94
CA THR A 85 -4.94 6.91 -25.65
C THR A 85 -5.29 6.82 -24.16
N MET A 86 -4.31 6.51 -23.32
CA MET A 86 -4.46 6.30 -21.88
C MET A 86 -3.16 6.63 -21.15
N GLY A 87 -3.19 6.65 -19.81
CA GLY A 87 -2.03 6.75 -18.92
C GLY A 87 -0.93 5.72 -19.23
N ALA A 88 0.31 6.01 -18.86
CA ALA A 88 1.43 5.07 -19.01
C ALA A 88 2.07 4.78 -17.66
N SER A 89 2.24 3.50 -17.30
CA SER A 89 3.03 3.13 -16.12
C SER A 89 4.50 3.42 -16.36
N ILE A 90 5.21 3.74 -15.29
CA ILE A 90 6.66 3.94 -15.25
C ILE A 90 7.23 2.96 -14.24
N SER A 91 7.95 1.97 -14.76
CA SER A 91 8.45 0.83 -13.98
C SER A 91 9.94 0.98 -13.75
N ASN A 92 10.40 0.82 -12.50
CA ASN A 92 11.83 0.75 -12.21
C ASN A 92 12.41 -0.57 -12.74
N ILE A 93 13.56 -0.50 -13.40
CA ILE A 93 14.27 -1.69 -13.91
C ILE A 93 15.67 -1.86 -13.33
N TYR A 94 16.22 -0.81 -12.71
CA TYR A 94 17.56 -0.83 -12.14
C TYR A 94 17.68 0.21 -11.04
N PHE A 95 18.43 -0.14 -10.00
CA PHE A 95 18.83 0.77 -8.93
C PHE A 95 20.20 0.36 -8.37
N ASN A 96 21.13 1.32 -8.26
CA ASN A 96 22.47 1.09 -7.72
C ASN A 96 22.75 1.83 -6.40
N GLY A 97 21.72 2.36 -5.74
CA GLY A 97 21.87 3.17 -4.53
C GLY A 97 21.84 4.68 -4.77
N SER A 98 22.18 5.15 -5.97
CA SER A 98 22.19 6.59 -6.32
C SER A 98 21.35 6.93 -7.55
N THR A 99 21.32 6.05 -8.53
CA THR A 99 20.61 6.22 -9.79
C THR A 99 19.58 5.12 -9.96
N SER A 100 18.34 5.52 -10.29
CA SER A 100 17.26 4.62 -10.68
C SER A 100 16.97 4.78 -12.17
N LEU A 101 16.91 3.67 -12.91
CA LEU A 101 16.47 3.67 -14.30
C LEU A 101 15.05 3.13 -14.40
N TYR A 102 14.27 3.75 -15.28
CA TYR A 102 12.87 3.46 -15.49
C TYR A 102 12.56 3.21 -16.96
N CYS A 103 11.51 2.46 -17.19
CA CYS A 103 10.93 2.21 -18.50
C CYS A 103 9.45 2.61 -18.50
N CYS A 104 8.95 2.99 -19.67
CA CYS A 104 7.53 3.09 -19.89
C CYS A 104 6.91 1.69 -20.02
N GLY A 105 5.69 1.54 -19.50
CA GLY A 105 4.98 0.27 -19.54
C GLY A 105 5.60 -0.81 -18.66
N SER A 106 5.50 -2.05 -19.13
CA SER A 106 6.05 -3.22 -18.44
C SER A 106 7.42 -3.56 -19.03
N PRO A 107 8.44 -3.80 -18.19
CA PRO A 107 9.74 -4.23 -18.67
C PRO A 107 9.68 -5.67 -19.18
N MET A 108 10.63 -6.05 -20.03
CA MET A 108 10.77 -7.40 -20.57
C MET A 108 12.14 -7.99 -20.25
N ALA A 109 12.19 -9.29 -20.03
CA ALA A 109 13.43 -10.02 -19.84
C ALA A 109 13.92 -10.58 -21.17
N VAL A 110 15.14 -10.24 -21.57
CA VAL A 110 15.82 -10.76 -22.78
C VAL A 110 17.24 -11.16 -22.42
N ASP A 111 17.61 -12.41 -22.68
CA ASP A 111 18.97 -12.93 -22.43
C ASP A 111 19.53 -12.59 -21.04
N SER A 112 18.71 -12.79 -20.00
CA SER A 112 19.01 -12.47 -18.59
C SER A 112 19.12 -10.97 -18.23
N ASN A 113 18.83 -10.07 -19.17
CA ASN A 113 18.77 -8.63 -18.93
C ASN A 113 17.31 -8.15 -18.86
N VAL A 114 17.05 -7.15 -18.03
CA VAL A 114 15.75 -6.45 -17.98
C VAL A 114 15.85 -5.20 -18.85
N LEU A 115 15.03 -5.15 -19.90
CA LEU A 115 15.03 -4.08 -20.89
C LEU A 115 13.66 -3.40 -20.94
N CYS A 116 13.63 -2.15 -21.39
CA CYS A 116 12.38 -1.53 -21.78
C CYS A 116 11.80 -2.22 -23.02
N HIS A 117 10.49 -2.14 -23.16
CA HIS A 117 9.81 -2.75 -24.28
C HIS A 117 10.18 -2.06 -25.60
N SER A 118 10.82 -2.79 -26.53
CA SER A 118 11.07 -2.33 -27.90
C SER A 118 10.00 -2.89 -28.83
N GLN A 119 9.22 -2.03 -29.48
CA GLN A 119 8.30 -2.43 -30.53
C GLN A 119 8.67 -1.70 -31.81
N SER A 120 9.28 -2.45 -32.73
CA SER A 120 9.75 -2.10 -34.08
C SER A 120 11.14 -1.43 -34.18
N GLY A 121 12.07 -2.17 -34.80
CA GLY A 121 13.28 -1.65 -35.41
C GLY A 121 14.46 -1.40 -34.47
N ASN A 122 15.20 -2.44 -34.11
CA ASN A 122 16.60 -2.47 -33.64
C ASN A 122 17.07 -1.52 -32.53
N GLU A 123 16.24 -0.61 -32.02
CA GLU A 123 16.56 0.31 -30.92
C GLU A 123 15.42 0.25 -29.92
N GLY A 124 15.67 -0.39 -28.77
CA GLY A 124 14.74 -0.37 -27.66
C GLY A 124 14.52 1.03 -27.13
N GLU A 125 13.34 1.27 -26.55
CA GLU A 125 13.13 2.47 -25.74
C GLU A 125 14.26 2.51 -24.69
N GLN A 126 15.01 3.62 -24.66
CA GLN A 126 16.13 3.71 -23.74
C GLN A 126 15.61 3.96 -22.32
N PRO A 127 16.14 3.26 -21.30
CA PRO A 127 15.82 3.56 -19.91
C PRO A 127 16.15 5.01 -19.58
N PHE A 128 15.31 5.66 -18.78
CA PHE A 128 15.49 7.05 -18.38
C PHE A 128 15.50 7.20 -16.86
N THR A 129 16.01 8.34 -16.38
CA THR A 129 15.94 8.74 -14.98
C THR A 129 14.71 9.61 -14.75
N VAL A 130 14.17 9.55 -13.52
CA VAL A 130 13.04 10.37 -13.09
C VAL A 130 13.50 11.24 -11.92
N GLU A 131 13.19 12.54 -11.98
CA GLU A 131 13.47 13.46 -10.88
C GLU A 131 12.64 13.12 -9.64
N SER A 132 13.14 13.49 -8.46
CA SER A 132 12.40 13.26 -7.20
C SER A 132 11.10 14.07 -7.18
N GLY A 133 9.99 13.41 -6.87
CA GLY A 133 8.69 14.03 -6.71
C GLY A 133 8.27 14.13 -5.24
N ARG A 134 7.64 15.25 -4.87
CA ARG A 134 6.94 15.46 -3.60
C ARG A 134 5.45 15.40 -3.81
N VAL A 135 4.76 14.82 -2.83
CA VAL A 135 3.30 14.72 -2.82
C VAL A 135 2.67 16.10 -2.78
N ILE A 136 1.68 16.33 -3.65
CA ILE A 136 0.85 17.54 -3.65
C ILE A 136 -0.47 17.24 -2.91
N PRO A 137 -0.67 17.79 -1.69
CA PRO A 137 -1.92 17.63 -0.96
C PRO A 137 -3.04 18.50 -1.55
N GLY A 138 -4.29 18.13 -1.28
CA GLY A 138 -5.47 18.90 -1.71
C GLY A 138 -5.90 18.66 -3.15
N ARG A 139 -5.35 17.64 -3.80
CA ARG A 139 -5.61 17.26 -5.19
C ARG A 139 -5.76 15.75 -5.29
N ALA A 140 -6.51 15.30 -6.30
CA ALA A 140 -6.76 13.88 -6.58
C ALA A 140 -7.10 13.10 -5.30
N LEU A 141 -6.42 11.98 -5.00
CA LEU A 141 -6.68 11.16 -3.82
C LEU A 141 -6.58 11.95 -2.51
N LEU A 142 -5.68 12.93 -2.47
CA LEU A 142 -5.42 13.76 -1.29
C LEU A 142 -6.28 15.03 -1.27
N ALA A 143 -7.36 15.11 -2.04
CA ALA A 143 -8.28 16.24 -2.01
C ALA A 143 -8.65 16.57 -0.56
N ASN A 144 -9.25 15.67 0.22
CA ASN A 144 -9.73 16.05 1.56
C ASN A 144 -8.66 16.17 2.65
N VAL A 145 -7.38 15.95 2.35
CA VAL A 145 -6.30 15.89 3.36
C VAL A 145 -5.88 17.27 3.88
N LEU A 146 -6.10 18.36 3.12
CA LEU A 146 -5.78 19.72 3.62
C LEU A 146 -6.63 20.14 4.84
N ASN A 147 -7.75 19.47 5.12
CA ASN A 147 -8.56 19.74 6.31
C ASN A 147 -7.89 19.28 7.63
N LEU A 148 -6.84 18.44 7.57
CA LEU A 148 -6.12 18.01 8.77
C LEU A 148 -5.12 19.06 9.30
N LYS A 149 -4.88 20.15 8.56
CA LYS A 149 -4.02 21.25 9.07
C LYS A 149 -4.73 22.13 10.11
N ASN A 150 -6.05 21.99 10.28
CA ASN A 150 -6.86 22.88 11.12
C ASN A 150 -7.70 22.18 12.21
N THR A 151 -7.49 20.88 12.51
CA THR A 151 -8.15 20.24 13.66
C THR A 151 -7.38 20.47 14.96
N SER A 152 -7.18 21.74 15.28
CA SER A 152 -6.97 22.23 16.64
C SER A 152 -8.19 23.07 16.99
N ASP A 153 -9.36 22.42 17.11
CA ASP A 153 -10.53 23.06 17.70
C ASP A 153 -10.26 23.26 19.20
N GLY A 154 -9.59 24.37 19.50
CA GLY A 154 -9.62 25.05 20.78
C GLY A 154 -10.33 26.37 20.57
N THR A 155 -11.58 26.45 21.00
CA THR A 155 -12.34 27.70 21.15
C THR A 155 -11.54 28.75 21.92
N ASN A 156 -11.15 29.85 21.28
CA ASN A 156 -11.53 31.23 21.64
C ASN A 156 -10.55 32.29 21.12
N SER A 157 -11.16 33.34 20.57
CA SER A 157 -10.85 34.76 20.72
C SER A 157 -9.41 35.26 20.52
N ASP A 158 -9.28 36.00 19.43
CA ASP A 158 -8.63 37.31 19.29
C ASP A 158 -7.33 37.63 20.06
N SER A 159 -6.41 38.20 19.29
CA SER A 159 -5.24 38.99 19.65
C SER A 159 -3.89 38.29 19.93
N THR A 160 -2.93 38.71 19.09
CA THR A 160 -1.51 38.95 19.36
C THR A 160 -0.50 37.79 19.27
N SER A 161 0.47 38.02 18.40
CA SER A 161 1.67 37.22 18.10
C SER A 161 2.49 36.81 19.33
N CYS A 162 2.86 35.52 19.43
CA CYS A 162 4.10 35.10 20.08
C CYS A 162 4.70 33.87 19.37
N GLN A 163 5.93 34.03 18.89
CA GLN A 163 6.61 33.12 17.96
C GLN A 163 7.55 32.10 18.66
N THR A 164 7.28 31.68 19.89
CA THR A 164 8.25 30.84 20.66
C THR A 164 7.65 29.84 21.68
N CYS A 165 6.37 29.43 21.58
CA CYS A 165 5.72 28.66 22.66
C CYS A 165 5.34 27.18 22.33
N HIS A 166 6.09 26.45 21.50
CA HIS A 166 5.65 25.11 21.06
C HIS A 166 6.33 23.89 21.72
N ASN A 167 7.37 24.05 22.54
CA ASN A 167 8.16 22.87 22.96
C ASN A 167 7.81 22.27 24.33
N THR A 168 6.96 22.92 25.14
CA THR A 168 6.60 22.41 26.47
C THR A 168 5.20 21.78 26.52
N ALA A 169 4.30 22.15 25.60
CA ALA A 169 2.90 21.73 25.64
C ALA A 169 2.67 20.26 25.21
N ILE A 170 3.56 19.70 24.38
CA ILE A 170 3.39 18.34 23.83
C ILE A 170 3.82 17.25 24.82
N GLY A 171 4.79 17.54 25.70
CA GLY A 171 5.35 16.55 26.64
C GLY A 171 4.44 16.20 27.82
N ALA A 172 3.57 17.12 28.24
CA ALA A 172 2.69 16.91 29.40
C ALA A 172 1.46 16.05 29.09
N GLY A 173 1.00 16.01 27.83
CA GLY A 173 -0.26 15.37 27.44
C GLY A 173 -0.23 13.84 27.42
N VAL A 174 0.90 13.23 27.07
CA VAL A 174 1.02 11.76 26.91
C VAL A 174 1.84 11.08 28.02
N GLY A 175 2.71 11.82 28.70
CA GLY A 175 3.62 11.26 29.70
C GLY A 175 2.95 10.90 31.03
N VAL A 176 1.98 11.70 31.48
CA VAL A 176 1.29 11.48 32.76
C VAL A 176 0.43 10.22 32.76
N PRO A 177 -0.45 9.95 31.76
CA PRO A 177 -1.27 8.73 31.79
C PRO A 177 -0.43 7.45 31.65
N LEU A 178 0.61 7.46 30.81
CA LEU A 178 1.50 6.31 30.66
C LEU A 178 2.37 6.07 31.90
N GLY A 179 2.83 7.14 32.56
CA GLY A 179 3.60 7.05 33.80
C GLY A 179 2.80 6.43 34.95
N VAL A 180 1.53 6.83 35.13
CA VAL A 180 0.67 6.27 36.19
C VAL A 180 0.39 4.79 35.94
N LEU A 181 0.08 4.39 34.70
CA LEU A 181 -0.12 2.97 34.36
C LEU A 181 1.15 2.15 34.61
N ALA A 182 2.31 2.63 34.18
CA ALA A 182 3.58 1.96 34.42
C ALA A 182 3.87 1.76 35.91
N LEU A 183 3.61 2.75 36.75
CA LEU A 183 3.79 2.65 38.21
C LEU A 183 2.85 1.62 38.84
N LEU A 184 1.59 1.55 38.40
CA LEU A 184 0.64 0.55 38.89
C LEU A 184 1.11 -0.88 38.56
N PHE A 185 1.60 -1.13 37.35
CA PHE A 185 2.14 -2.43 36.96
C PHE A 185 3.39 -2.82 37.77
N VAL A 186 4.30 -1.87 38.02
CA VAL A 186 5.51 -2.14 38.82
C VAL A 186 5.15 -2.47 40.27
N ILE A 187 4.24 -1.72 40.89
CA ILE A 187 3.77 -1.98 42.26
C ILE A 187 3.12 -3.37 42.34
N TRP A 188 2.23 -3.69 41.39
CA TRP A 188 1.57 -4.98 41.34
C TRP A 188 2.57 -6.14 41.18
N ALA A 189 3.55 -6.02 40.28
CA ALA A 189 4.58 -7.03 40.06
C ALA A 189 5.46 -7.28 41.31
N ILE A 190 5.76 -6.24 42.09
CA ILE A 190 6.51 -6.38 43.35
C ILE A 190 5.69 -7.13 44.41
N ILE A 191 4.40 -6.83 44.52
CA ILE A 191 3.50 -7.52 45.47
C ILE A 191 3.36 -8.99 45.11
N GLU A 192 3.18 -9.32 43.83
CA GLU A 192 3.04 -10.69 43.37
C GLU A 192 4.31 -11.50 43.58
N ARG A 193 5.49 -10.95 43.24
CA ARG A 193 6.77 -11.60 43.55
C ARG A 193 6.95 -11.84 45.04
N ARG A 194 6.56 -10.89 45.90
CA ARG A 194 6.62 -11.09 47.36
C ARG A 194 5.63 -12.14 47.86
N ARG A 195 4.43 -12.26 47.27
CA ARG A 195 3.45 -13.30 47.59
C ARG A 195 3.96 -14.68 47.17
N ALA A 196 4.50 -14.80 45.96
CA ALA A 196 5.09 -16.04 45.46
C ALA A 196 6.27 -16.50 46.34
N SER A 197 7.18 -15.60 46.73
CA SER A 197 8.29 -15.93 47.63
C SER A 197 7.84 -16.32 49.05
N ARG A 198 6.67 -15.87 49.52
CA ARG A 198 6.10 -16.30 50.81
C ARG A 198 5.51 -17.70 50.74
N LEU A 199 4.89 -18.08 49.62
CA LEU A 199 4.41 -19.45 49.36
C LEU A 199 5.58 -20.43 49.23
N SER A 200 6.66 -20.08 48.54
CA SER A 200 7.84 -20.96 48.42
C SER A 200 8.58 -21.19 49.75
N ARG A 201 8.52 -20.23 50.70
CA ARG A 201 9.07 -20.42 52.06
C ARG A 201 8.19 -21.29 52.96
N ALA A 202 6.91 -21.49 52.62
CA ALA A 202 6.02 -22.39 53.36
C ALA A 202 6.21 -23.87 52.98
N LEU A 203 6.74 -24.16 51.78
CA LEU A 203 7.03 -25.54 51.32
C LEU A 203 8.38 -26.10 51.81
N SER A 204 9.20 -25.33 52.53
CA SER A 204 10.49 -25.82 53.07
C SER A 204 10.37 -26.49 54.46
N ALA A 205 9.15 -26.69 54.98
CA ALA A 205 8.96 -27.51 56.17
C ALA A 205 9.14 -29.01 55.80
N PRO A 206 10.10 -29.73 56.39
CA PRO A 206 10.35 -31.12 56.03
C PRO A 206 9.23 -32.02 56.60
N VAL A 207 8.52 -32.74 55.72
CA VAL A 207 7.56 -33.79 56.09
C VAL A 207 8.19 -35.16 55.76
N PRO A 208 8.19 -36.14 56.69
CA PRO A 208 8.85 -37.42 56.49
C PRO A 208 8.10 -38.29 55.48
N MET A 209 8.87 -38.87 54.56
CA MET A 209 8.41 -39.70 53.46
C MET A 209 8.28 -41.14 53.93
N ASN A 210 7.06 -41.68 53.99
CA ASN A 210 6.83 -43.12 54.06
C ASN A 210 5.87 -43.55 52.95
N SER A 211 6.26 -44.63 52.28
CA SER A 211 5.87 -45.10 50.95
C SER A 211 4.67 -46.05 50.96
N ALA A 212 3.84 -45.96 49.91
CA ALA A 212 3.42 -47.07 49.03
C ALA A 212 2.23 -46.64 48.14
N PRO A 213 2.21 -46.94 46.82
CA PRO A 213 1.06 -46.68 45.98
C PRO A 213 0.08 -47.88 45.98
N ILE A 214 -1.19 -47.62 46.25
CA ILE A 214 -2.29 -48.56 46.01
C ILE A 214 -2.79 -48.34 44.58
N ARG A 215 -2.88 -49.45 43.83
CA ARG A 215 -3.51 -49.55 42.52
C ARG A 215 -4.90 -50.17 42.68
N LEU A 216 -5.79 -49.88 41.72
CA LEU A 216 -7.16 -50.38 41.46
C LEU A 216 -8.16 -49.20 41.55
N GLN A 217 -9.13 -49.02 40.67
CA GLN A 217 -9.75 -49.94 39.73
C GLN A 217 -10.47 -49.14 38.63
N THR A 218 -10.56 -49.72 37.43
CA THR A 218 -11.40 -49.27 36.33
C THR A 218 -12.86 -49.56 36.63
N GLU A 219 -13.73 -48.55 36.57
CA GLU A 219 -15.17 -48.70 36.38
C GLU A 219 -15.64 -47.70 35.30
N ASN A 220 -16.64 -48.12 34.55
CA ASN A 220 -16.98 -47.66 33.22
C ASN A 220 -18.29 -46.84 33.21
N ILE A 221 -18.32 -45.81 32.35
CA ILE A 221 -19.45 -45.30 31.53
C ILE A 221 -20.53 -44.42 32.21
N GLU A 222 -20.61 -43.14 31.80
CA GLU A 222 -21.72 -42.50 31.01
C GLU A 222 -21.44 -40.98 30.92
N LEU A 223 -21.13 -40.44 29.74
CA LEU A 223 -22.04 -39.85 28.74
C LEU A 223 -22.73 -38.54 29.19
N SER A 224 -22.12 -37.38 28.88
CA SER A 224 -22.80 -36.27 28.19
C SER A 224 -21.85 -35.10 27.88
N GLY A 225 -21.96 -34.54 26.66
CA GLY A 225 -21.74 -33.10 26.46
C GLY A 225 -20.53 -32.64 25.64
N HIS A 226 -20.83 -32.28 24.39
CA HIS A 226 -20.20 -31.21 23.59
C HIS A 226 -18.80 -31.39 22.94
N THR A 227 -18.86 -31.92 21.72
CA THR A 227 -18.36 -31.33 20.46
C THR A 227 -17.18 -30.33 20.51
N ARG A 228 -16.00 -30.78 20.04
CA ARG A 228 -15.05 -29.92 19.32
C ARG A 228 -14.44 -30.69 18.16
N LYS A 229 -15.16 -30.75 17.02
CA LYS A 229 -14.61 -31.30 15.77
C LYS A 229 -13.59 -30.31 15.18
N ARG A 230 -12.33 -30.75 15.13
CA ARG A 230 -11.32 -30.27 14.19
C ARG A 230 -11.75 -30.72 12.80
N ASN A 231 -11.89 -29.80 11.85
CA ASN A 231 -11.99 -30.17 10.45
C ASN A 231 -10.57 -30.23 9.86
N ASN A 232 -10.23 -31.44 9.43
CA ASN A 232 -9.08 -31.74 8.60
C ASN A 232 -9.36 -31.31 7.15
N MET A 233 -8.28 -30.88 6.53
CA MET A 233 -8.07 -30.62 5.12
C MET A 233 -8.39 -31.88 4.29
N VAL A 234 -9.23 -31.73 3.25
CA VAL A 234 -9.53 -32.77 2.27
C VAL A 234 -8.76 -32.44 0.99
N GLU A 235 -7.88 -33.35 0.63
CA GLU A 235 -7.15 -33.46 -0.62
C GLU A 235 -8.12 -33.91 -1.72
N LEU A 236 -8.18 -33.17 -2.83
CA LEU A 236 -9.01 -33.49 -3.99
C LEU A 236 -8.11 -34.11 -5.07
N GLU A 237 -8.05 -35.44 -5.10
CA GLU A 237 -7.69 -36.21 -6.28
C GLU A 237 -8.95 -36.54 -7.11
N GLY A 238 -8.80 -36.49 -8.43
CA GLY A 238 -9.51 -37.37 -9.35
C GLY A 238 -10.43 -36.71 -10.38
N GLY A 239 -10.16 -36.95 -11.67
CA GLY A 239 -11.23 -37.06 -12.68
C GLY A 239 -10.95 -36.44 -14.05
N ARG A 240 -10.13 -37.11 -14.86
CA ARG A 240 -10.04 -36.93 -16.32
C ARG A 240 -11.26 -37.61 -17.00
N PRO A 241 -11.95 -36.98 -17.95
CA PRO A 241 -12.81 -37.69 -18.87
C PRO A 241 -12.09 -37.98 -20.20
N GLU A 242 -12.08 -39.26 -20.56
CA GLU A 242 -11.90 -39.80 -21.91
C GLU A 242 -13.01 -39.26 -22.83
N LEU A 243 -12.67 -38.87 -24.05
CA LEU A 243 -13.60 -38.78 -25.18
C LEU A 243 -12.97 -39.52 -26.34
N ASP A 244 -13.52 -40.69 -26.65
CA ASP A 244 -13.23 -41.48 -27.83
C ASP A 244 -14.54 -41.73 -28.60
N GLY A 245 -14.46 -41.72 -29.92
CA GLY A 245 -15.32 -42.53 -30.78
C GLY A 245 -16.33 -41.85 -31.71
N GLY A 246 -15.92 -41.63 -32.97
CA GLY A 246 -16.65 -42.01 -34.21
C GLY A 246 -17.70 -41.02 -34.77
N GLU A 247 -17.57 -40.38 -35.94
CA GLU A 247 -17.37 -40.81 -37.35
C GLU A 247 -18.67 -40.77 -38.18
N SER A 248 -18.50 -40.38 -39.47
CA SER A 248 -19.45 -40.37 -40.62
C SER A 248 -20.04 -38.98 -40.95
N GLY A 249 -19.98 -38.44 -42.17
CA GLY A 249 -19.56 -38.94 -43.48
C GLY A 249 -20.26 -38.14 -44.59
N ARG A 250 -19.50 -37.78 -45.63
CA ARG A 250 -19.90 -37.42 -47.03
C ARG A 250 -21.03 -36.40 -47.30
N GLY A 251 -20.65 -35.37 -48.06
CA GLY A 251 -21.48 -34.52 -48.92
C GLY A 251 -20.61 -33.53 -49.66
#